data_AF-A0A3N5YVS7-F1
#
_entry.id   AF-A0A3N5YVS7-F1
#
_cell.length_a   1.000
_cell.length_b   1.000
_cell.length_c   1.000
_cell.angle_alpha   90.00
_cell.angle_beta   90.00
_cell.angle_gamma   90.00
#
_symmetry.space_group_name_H-M   'P 1'
#
loop_
_entity.id
_entity.type
_entity.pdbx_description
1 polymer ?
#
loop_
_entity_poly.entity_id
_entity_poly.type
_entity_poly.pdbx_seq_one_letter_code
_entity_poly.pdbx_strand_id
1 'polypeptide(L)'
;MLMSEIKRVVEQVSRDKGIDRQVLIKALEEALKSAARKKYGPRIEIEVKFNEETGDLEVFQFKEVAEVVEDPMLQISLEEGRLLDAECEIGDSLGTQMDTSTFGRIAAQSAKQVIIQKLKDAEKDAVYASFIDRRGEIINGIVQRIDRGDIIVNLGQTEAVLPLREQVPKEGYRRGDRIRAMILEVMQESRGPQIVLSRTHPSFLMTLFRTEVPEISEGIVSIMGAAREPGVRAKIAVASNNSDIDPVGACVGMKGSRVQSVVQELKGEKIDIIPWHVDQAKFVCNALAPAEISRVIIDEDNKSMEVIVPDEFLSIAIGKKGQNVRLASKLTGWHLDVKSESSYNQAMQSGYNSLMALPGVGISLADALYEKGFYSAEEIGKASVEDLLQVRGIDEETARSLIAAGQAAAEQAAQAETAQAEASDAAVEAPAAAETDGPGPADAGADAPREDVQETLEPDTGTPAPPEGQV
;
A
#
# COMPACT_ATOMS: atom_id res chain seq x y z
N MET A 1 4.44 -30.45 49.18
CA MET A 1 5.02 -29.08 49.23
C MET A 1 4.93 -28.30 47.91
N LEU A 2 5.11 -28.91 46.73
CA LEU A 2 5.02 -28.18 45.44
C LEU A 2 3.59 -27.87 44.95
N MET A 3 2.55 -28.59 45.39
CA MET A 3 1.19 -28.44 44.82
C MET A 3 0.42 -27.24 45.39
N SER A 4 0.60 -26.91 46.67
CA SER A 4 0.07 -25.68 47.29
C SER A 4 0.59 -24.37 46.67
N GLU A 5 1.65 -24.43 45.85
CA GLU A 5 2.11 -23.30 45.04
C GLU A 5 1.21 -23.06 43.81
N ILE A 6 0.63 -24.11 43.22
CA ILE A 6 -0.17 -24.02 41.99
C ILE A 6 -1.38 -23.12 42.21
N LYS A 7 -2.16 -23.33 43.27
CA LYS A 7 -3.32 -22.49 43.62
C LYS A 7 -2.94 -21.00 43.76
N ARG A 8 -1.81 -20.70 44.42
CA ARG A 8 -1.30 -19.32 44.54
C ARG A 8 -0.91 -18.72 43.19
N VAL A 9 -0.23 -19.48 42.32
CA VAL A 9 0.14 -19.02 40.97
C VAL A 9 -1.11 -18.81 40.09
N VAL A 10 -2.09 -19.70 40.16
CA VAL A 10 -3.39 -19.57 39.45
C VAL A 10 -4.12 -18.31 39.90
N GLU A 11 -4.24 -18.07 41.21
CA GLU A 11 -4.88 -16.87 41.75
C GLU A 11 -4.12 -15.60 41.39
N GLN A 12 -2.79 -15.61 41.46
CA GLN A 12 -1.96 -14.46 41.11
C GLN A 12 -2.09 -14.11 39.62
N VAL A 13 -1.93 -15.09 38.72
CA VAL A 13 -2.03 -14.87 37.26
C VAL A 13 -3.44 -14.41 36.86
N SER A 14 -4.48 -14.93 37.50
CA SER A 14 -5.86 -14.49 37.27
C SER A 14 -6.06 -13.02 37.67
N ARG A 15 -5.54 -12.58 38.83
CA ARG A 15 -5.64 -11.19 39.30
C ARG A 15 -4.78 -10.22 38.49
N ASP A 16 -3.51 -10.56 38.27
CA ASP A 16 -2.51 -9.65 37.67
C ASP A 16 -2.79 -9.38 36.17
N LYS A 17 -3.51 -10.29 35.50
CA LYS A 17 -3.68 -10.30 34.02
C LYS A 17 -5.12 -10.44 33.55
N GLY A 18 -6.10 -10.51 34.46
CA GLY A 18 -7.53 -10.58 34.12
C GLY A 18 -7.96 -11.89 33.44
N ILE A 19 -7.17 -12.95 33.55
CA ILE A 19 -7.47 -14.25 32.95
C ILE A 19 -8.50 -14.98 33.83
N ASP A 20 -9.58 -15.48 33.22
CA ASP A 20 -10.58 -16.26 33.94
C ASP A 20 -9.97 -17.52 34.58
N ARG A 21 -10.30 -17.76 35.85
CA ARG A 21 -9.75 -18.84 36.66
C ARG A 21 -10.18 -20.22 36.14
N GLN A 22 -11.40 -20.38 35.66
CA GLN A 22 -11.89 -21.66 35.13
C GLN A 22 -11.21 -22.01 33.81
N VAL A 23 -10.97 -21.02 32.94
CA VAL A 23 -10.21 -21.20 31.69
C VAL A 23 -8.77 -21.66 31.98
N LEU A 24 -8.14 -21.12 33.03
CA LEU A 24 -6.80 -21.53 33.43
C LEU A 24 -6.77 -22.95 34.03
N ILE A 25 -7.76 -23.29 34.88
CA ILE A 25 -7.90 -24.62 35.49
C ILE A 25 -8.10 -25.71 34.41
N LYS A 26 -9.06 -25.53 33.48
CA LYS A 26 -9.32 -26.50 32.40
C LYS A 26 -8.07 -26.76 31.55
N ALA A 27 -7.30 -25.71 31.26
CA ALA A 27 -6.05 -25.84 30.50
C ALA A 27 -4.97 -26.63 31.25
N LEU A 28 -4.92 -26.53 32.58
CA LEU A 28 -4.02 -27.31 33.43
C LEU A 28 -4.42 -28.80 33.43
N GLU A 29 -5.71 -29.10 33.53
CA GLU A 29 -6.26 -30.46 33.48
C GLU A 29 -5.96 -31.14 32.13
N GLU A 30 -6.27 -30.47 31.01
CA GLU A 30 -5.98 -30.97 29.64
C GLU A 30 -4.50 -31.26 29.41
N ALA A 31 -3.63 -30.38 29.88
CA ALA A 31 -2.19 -30.53 29.70
C ALA A 31 -1.58 -31.61 30.60
N LEU A 32 -2.07 -31.78 31.83
CA LEU A 32 -1.66 -32.89 32.67
C LEU A 32 -2.16 -34.23 32.10
N LYS A 33 -3.41 -34.27 31.59
CA LYS A 33 -3.98 -35.43 30.87
C LYS A 33 -3.14 -35.79 29.64
N SER A 34 -2.68 -34.79 28.88
CA SER A 34 -1.76 -34.98 27.74
C SER A 34 -0.38 -35.50 28.17
N ALA A 35 0.21 -34.93 29.24
CA ALA A 35 1.48 -35.40 29.79
C ALA A 35 1.40 -36.83 30.35
N ALA A 36 0.27 -37.19 30.98
CA ALA A 36 0.01 -38.53 31.49
C ALA A 36 -0.13 -39.55 30.33
N ARG A 37 -0.96 -39.26 29.32
CA ARG A 37 -1.06 -40.08 28.08
C ARG A 37 0.30 -40.29 27.41
N LYS A 38 1.17 -39.27 27.39
CA LYS A 38 2.52 -39.39 26.81
C LYS A 38 3.46 -40.30 27.61
N LYS A 39 3.24 -40.46 28.92
CA LYS A 39 4.07 -41.30 29.80
C LYS A 39 3.58 -42.74 29.90
N TYR A 40 2.26 -42.96 29.96
CA TYR A 40 1.67 -44.29 30.16
C TYR A 40 1.13 -44.93 28.87
N GLY A 41 0.95 -44.15 27.81
CA GLY A 41 0.51 -44.62 26.49
C GLY A 41 -0.85 -44.05 26.08
N PRO A 42 -1.15 -44.00 24.78
CA PRO A 42 -2.37 -43.36 24.25
C PRO A 42 -3.65 -44.18 24.46
N ARG A 43 -3.53 -45.47 24.80
CA ARG A 43 -4.67 -46.38 24.98
C ARG A 43 -5.40 -46.22 26.31
N ILE A 44 -4.75 -45.60 27.30
CA ILE A 44 -5.27 -45.51 28.67
C ILE A 44 -6.20 -44.31 28.77
N GLU A 45 -7.37 -44.53 29.35
CA GLU A 45 -8.28 -43.46 29.71
C GLU A 45 -7.85 -42.81 31.03
N ILE A 46 -7.60 -41.50 30.95
CA ILE A 46 -7.10 -40.71 32.07
C ILE A 46 -7.99 -39.48 32.19
N GLU A 47 -8.49 -39.23 33.40
CA GLU A 47 -9.13 -37.98 33.79
C GLU A 47 -8.22 -37.22 34.77
N VAL A 48 -8.26 -35.89 34.71
CA VAL A 48 -7.56 -35.03 35.65
C VAL A 48 -8.58 -34.04 36.18
N LYS A 49 -8.62 -33.86 37.50
CA LYS A 49 -9.47 -32.89 38.19
C LYS A 49 -8.63 -31.99 39.09
N PHE A 50 -8.89 -30.69 39.04
CA PHE A 50 -8.33 -29.73 39.98
C PHE A 50 -9.26 -29.54 41.18
N ASN A 51 -8.76 -29.86 42.38
CA ASN A 51 -9.49 -29.62 43.61
C ASN A 51 -9.33 -28.15 44.01
N GLU A 52 -10.41 -27.35 43.92
CA GLU A 52 -10.34 -25.92 44.22
C GLU A 52 -10.08 -25.59 45.69
N GLU A 53 -10.46 -26.47 46.63
CA GLU A 53 -10.30 -26.24 48.06
C GLU A 53 -8.83 -26.46 48.46
N THR A 54 -8.28 -27.63 48.15
CA THR A 54 -6.89 -27.98 48.49
C THR A 54 -5.87 -27.32 47.56
N GLY A 55 -6.23 -27.12 46.29
CA GLY A 55 -5.34 -26.65 45.23
C GLY A 55 -4.55 -27.75 44.52
N ASP A 56 -4.87 -29.01 44.77
CA ASP A 56 -4.17 -30.17 44.21
C ASP A 56 -4.77 -30.63 42.87
N LEU A 57 -3.93 -31.28 42.05
CA LEU A 57 -4.34 -31.95 40.81
C LEU A 57 -4.41 -33.45 41.06
N GLU A 58 -5.62 -34.01 40.97
CA GLU A 58 -5.90 -35.43 41.10
C GLU A 58 -5.94 -36.07 39.70
N VAL A 59 -5.37 -37.26 39.57
CA VAL A 59 -5.27 -38.01 38.30
C VAL A 59 -5.91 -39.37 38.49
N PHE A 60 -6.94 -39.67 37.70
CA PHE A 60 -7.68 -40.92 37.74
C PHE A 60 -7.42 -41.70 36.44
N GLN A 61 -7.02 -42.96 36.57
CA GLN A 61 -6.93 -43.91 35.48
C GLN A 61 -8.19 -44.77 35.48
N PHE A 62 -8.96 -44.71 34.40
CA PHE A 62 -10.12 -45.57 34.21
C PHE A 62 -9.69 -46.91 33.61
N LYS A 63 -10.28 -47.99 34.12
CA LYS A 63 -10.06 -49.36 33.67
C LYS A 63 -11.38 -50.12 33.60
N GLU A 64 -11.50 -50.97 32.59
CA GLU A 64 -12.68 -51.81 32.36
C GLU A 64 -12.67 -53.05 33.28
N VAL A 65 -13.79 -53.37 33.92
CA VAL A 65 -13.95 -54.59 34.72
C VAL A 65 -14.14 -55.78 33.79
N ALA A 66 -13.15 -56.69 33.77
CA ALA A 66 -13.17 -57.88 32.93
C ALA A 66 -13.17 -59.17 33.78
N GLU A 67 -13.82 -60.22 33.26
CA GLU A 67 -13.79 -61.56 33.88
C GLU A 67 -12.39 -62.20 33.78
N VAL A 68 -11.69 -61.96 32.67
CA VAL A 68 -10.30 -62.36 32.44
C VAL A 68 -9.52 -61.12 31.99
N VAL A 69 -8.45 -60.79 32.71
CA VAL A 69 -7.60 -59.63 32.42
C VAL A 69 -6.61 -59.99 31.29
N GLU A 70 -6.86 -59.47 30.09
CA GLU A 70 -5.96 -59.59 28.94
C GLU A 70 -4.88 -58.49 28.93
N ASP A 71 -5.24 -57.26 29.28
CA ASP A 71 -4.32 -56.12 29.43
C ASP A 71 -4.44 -55.49 30.83
N PRO A 72 -3.52 -55.80 31.76
CA PRO A 72 -3.53 -55.23 33.12
C PRO A 72 -3.44 -53.70 33.21
N MET A 73 -3.12 -53.02 32.09
CA MET A 73 -3.05 -51.57 32.01
C MET A 73 -4.39 -50.92 31.61
N LEU A 74 -5.31 -51.70 31.03
CA LEU A 74 -6.65 -51.26 30.59
C LEU A 74 -7.79 -51.92 31.37
N GLN A 75 -7.56 -53.09 31.94
CA GLN A 75 -8.57 -53.90 32.63
C GLN A 75 -8.22 -54.13 34.11
N ILE A 76 -9.25 -54.40 34.92
CA ILE A 76 -9.14 -54.97 36.27
C ILE A 76 -10.02 -56.21 36.39
N SER A 77 -9.68 -57.09 37.33
CA SER A 77 -10.55 -58.24 37.65
C SER A 77 -11.82 -57.78 38.38
N LEU A 78 -12.89 -58.57 38.29
CA LEU A 78 -14.12 -58.34 39.05
C LEU A 78 -13.90 -58.31 40.57
N GLU A 79 -12.92 -59.06 41.08
CA GLU A 79 -12.57 -59.05 42.52
C GLU A 79 -11.90 -57.73 42.93
N GLU A 80 -11.01 -57.18 42.10
CA GLU A 80 -10.39 -55.87 42.30
C GLU A 80 -11.38 -54.71 42.07
N GLY A 81 -12.30 -54.85 41.12
CA GLY A 81 -13.40 -53.90 40.91
C GLY A 81 -14.29 -53.79 42.14
N ARG A 82 -14.69 -54.91 42.72
CA ARG A 82 -15.52 -54.97 43.94
C ARG A 82 -14.86 -54.43 45.21
N LEU A 83 -13.53 -54.28 45.21
CA LEU A 83 -12.79 -53.59 46.26
C LEU A 83 -12.85 -52.06 46.14
N LEU A 84 -13.16 -51.54 44.95
CA LEU A 84 -13.31 -50.11 44.66
C LEU A 84 -14.78 -49.68 44.72
N ASP A 85 -15.68 -50.46 44.11
CA ASP A 85 -17.13 -50.28 44.17
C ASP A 85 -17.82 -51.65 44.29
N ALA A 86 -18.55 -51.87 45.39
CA ALA A 86 -19.15 -53.16 45.71
C ALA A 86 -20.25 -53.58 44.72
N GLU A 87 -20.86 -52.62 44.00
CA GLU A 87 -21.95 -52.86 43.06
C GLU A 87 -21.45 -53.04 41.60
N CYS A 88 -20.13 -53.09 41.34
CA CYS A 88 -19.63 -53.13 39.96
C CYS A 88 -19.96 -54.44 39.20
N GLU A 89 -20.29 -54.29 37.92
CA GLU A 89 -20.55 -55.36 36.96
C GLU A 89 -19.43 -55.50 35.92
N ILE A 90 -19.46 -56.57 35.11
CA ILE A 90 -18.50 -56.79 34.02
C ILE A 90 -18.80 -55.80 32.89
N GLY A 91 -17.78 -55.06 32.44
CA GLY A 91 -17.90 -54.00 31.45
C GLY A 91 -17.98 -52.58 32.04
N ASP A 92 -18.07 -52.42 33.36
CA ASP A 92 -18.00 -51.12 34.01
C ASP A 92 -16.59 -50.50 33.92
N SER A 93 -16.52 -49.17 33.86
CA SER A 93 -15.26 -48.43 33.83
C SER A 93 -14.99 -47.76 35.18
N LEU A 94 -14.07 -48.32 35.96
CA LEU A 94 -13.76 -47.86 37.32
C LEU A 94 -12.50 -46.99 37.36
N GLY A 95 -12.63 -45.84 38.02
CA GLY A 95 -11.56 -44.84 38.18
C GLY A 95 -10.64 -45.14 39.36
N THR A 96 -9.38 -45.46 39.09
CA THR A 96 -8.33 -45.67 40.09
C THR A 96 -7.47 -44.42 40.24
N GLN A 97 -7.26 -43.93 41.48
CA GLN A 97 -6.40 -42.78 41.72
C GLN A 97 -4.92 -43.16 41.51
N MET A 98 -4.22 -42.43 40.64
CA MET A 98 -2.79 -42.65 40.40
C MET A 98 -1.93 -41.93 41.44
N ASP A 99 -0.81 -42.51 41.85
CA ASP A 99 0.17 -41.82 42.71
C ASP A 99 0.75 -40.59 42.00
N THR A 100 0.34 -39.41 42.47
CA THR A 100 0.75 -38.11 41.93
C THR A 100 2.18 -37.73 42.33
N SER A 101 2.85 -38.45 43.26
CA SER A 101 4.24 -38.16 43.65
C SER A 101 5.20 -38.25 42.46
N THR A 102 5.03 -39.27 41.62
CA THR A 102 5.82 -39.48 40.40
C THR A 102 5.44 -38.48 39.30
N PHE A 103 4.26 -37.85 39.40
CA PHE A 103 3.84 -36.78 38.50
C PHE A 103 4.30 -35.40 38.97
N GLY A 104 4.48 -35.14 40.26
CA GLY A 104 4.64 -33.79 40.82
C GLY A 104 5.62 -32.88 40.09
N ARG A 105 6.77 -33.40 39.64
CA ARG A 105 7.76 -32.64 38.86
C ARG A 105 7.31 -32.36 37.41
N ILE A 106 6.71 -33.36 36.75
CA ILE A 106 6.19 -33.27 35.38
C ILE A 106 4.95 -32.37 35.38
N ALA A 107 4.06 -32.53 36.36
CA ALA A 107 2.90 -31.70 36.59
C ALA A 107 3.27 -30.25 36.81
N ALA A 108 4.24 -29.94 37.69
CA ALA A 108 4.71 -28.58 37.90
C ALA A 108 5.33 -27.97 36.62
N GLN A 109 6.10 -28.73 35.84
CA GLN A 109 6.69 -28.25 34.59
C GLN A 109 5.64 -28.01 33.49
N SER A 110 4.71 -28.96 33.30
CA SER A 110 3.59 -28.82 32.37
C SER A 110 2.68 -27.66 32.77
N ALA A 111 2.31 -27.56 34.06
CA ALA A 111 1.50 -26.48 34.59
C ALA A 111 2.16 -25.11 34.35
N LYS A 112 3.45 -24.97 34.66
CA LYS A 112 4.21 -23.75 34.35
C LYS A 112 4.17 -23.42 32.86
N GLN A 113 4.33 -24.39 31.98
CA GLN A 113 4.33 -24.15 30.53
C GLN A 113 2.94 -23.76 30.00
N VAL A 114 1.87 -24.35 30.53
CA VAL A 114 0.48 -24.01 30.22
C VAL A 114 0.12 -22.61 30.70
N ILE A 115 0.49 -22.27 31.94
CA ILE A 115 0.26 -20.95 32.51
C ILE A 115 1.00 -19.89 31.68
N ILE A 116 2.26 -20.14 31.30
CA ILE A 116 3.01 -19.25 30.39
C ILE A 116 2.34 -19.16 29.01
N GLN A 117 1.78 -20.24 28.48
CA GLN A 117 1.10 -20.24 27.18
C GLN A 117 -0.21 -19.45 27.24
N LYS A 118 -1.10 -19.74 28.21
CA LYS A 118 -2.36 -19.00 28.42
C LYS A 118 -2.13 -17.54 28.77
N LEU A 119 -1.05 -17.22 29.50
CA LEU A 119 -0.61 -15.84 29.74
C LEU A 119 -0.29 -15.13 28.43
N LYS A 120 0.51 -15.74 27.55
CA LYS A 120 0.81 -15.17 26.23
C LYS A 120 -0.43 -15.03 25.36
N ASP A 121 -1.34 -15.98 25.43
CA ASP A 121 -2.57 -15.94 24.62
C ASP A 121 -3.52 -14.83 25.10
N ALA A 122 -3.68 -14.64 26.41
CA ALA A 122 -4.41 -13.49 26.96
C ALA A 122 -3.72 -12.14 26.65
N GLU A 123 -2.39 -12.06 26.69
CA GLU A 123 -1.66 -10.85 26.29
C GLU A 123 -1.86 -10.52 24.79
N LYS A 124 -1.89 -11.52 23.91
CA LYS A 124 -2.23 -11.36 22.49
C LYS A 124 -3.66 -10.84 22.31
N ASP A 125 -4.64 -11.44 22.99
CA ASP A 125 -6.05 -11.05 22.84
C ASP A 125 -6.28 -9.61 23.34
N ALA A 126 -5.65 -9.24 24.46
CA ALA A 126 -5.67 -7.88 24.99
C ALA A 126 -5.02 -6.87 24.03
N VAL A 127 -3.90 -7.22 23.39
CA VAL A 127 -3.27 -6.39 22.34
C VAL A 127 -4.21 -6.24 21.14
N TYR A 128 -4.81 -7.33 20.65
CA TYR A 128 -5.75 -7.26 19.51
C TYR A 128 -6.90 -6.29 19.80
N ALA A 129 -7.58 -6.47 20.94
CA ALA A 129 -8.69 -5.62 21.37
C ALA A 129 -8.27 -4.14 21.54
N SER A 130 -7.03 -3.88 21.96
CA SER A 130 -6.52 -2.51 22.15
C SER A 130 -6.21 -1.76 20.85
N PHE A 131 -6.06 -2.46 19.71
CA PHE A 131 -5.63 -1.86 18.44
C PHE A 131 -6.62 -2.00 17.28
N ILE A 132 -7.60 -2.91 17.34
CA ILE A 132 -8.55 -3.15 16.25
C ILE A 132 -9.40 -1.91 15.92
N ASP A 133 -9.84 -1.16 16.93
CA ASP A 133 -10.63 0.07 16.76
C ASP A 133 -9.78 1.29 16.35
N ARG A 134 -8.44 1.17 16.44
CA ARG A 134 -7.48 2.27 16.22
C ARG A 134 -6.91 2.30 14.80
N ARG A 135 -7.56 1.61 13.86
CA ARG A 135 -7.17 1.62 12.44
C ARG A 135 -7.30 3.03 11.85
N GLY A 136 -6.29 3.45 11.10
CA GLY A 136 -6.20 4.81 10.57
C GLY A 136 -5.57 5.85 11.52
N GLU A 137 -5.33 5.50 12.79
CA GLU A 137 -4.56 6.35 13.71
C GLU A 137 -3.06 6.35 13.36
N ILE A 138 -2.38 7.45 13.67
CA ILE A 138 -0.92 7.52 13.66
C ILE A 138 -0.38 7.07 15.01
N ILE A 139 0.52 6.09 14.98
CA ILE A 139 1.26 5.65 16.15
C ILE A 139 2.75 5.99 16.02
N ASN A 140 3.36 6.26 17.18
CA ASN A 140 4.78 6.54 17.30
C ASN A 140 5.47 5.29 17.87
N GLY A 141 6.57 4.85 17.26
CA GLY A 141 7.35 3.71 17.73
C GLY A 141 8.86 3.88 17.48
N ILE A 142 9.61 2.85 17.85
CA ILE A 142 11.08 2.81 17.68
C ILE A 142 11.44 1.60 16.81
N VAL A 143 12.25 1.81 15.78
CA VAL A 143 12.73 0.74 14.90
C VAL A 143 13.63 -0.21 15.69
N GLN A 144 13.18 -1.45 15.86
CA GLN A 144 13.85 -2.44 16.71
C GLN A 144 14.82 -3.32 15.92
N ARG A 145 14.43 -3.71 14.70
CA ARG A 145 15.20 -4.50 13.73
C ARG A 145 14.60 -4.38 12.33
N ILE A 146 15.31 -4.86 11.32
CA ILE A 146 14.85 -4.93 9.92
C ILE A 146 15.04 -6.38 9.48
N ASP A 147 13.94 -7.06 9.19
CA ASP A 147 13.90 -8.49 8.88
C ASP A 147 13.50 -8.66 7.41
N ARG A 148 14.44 -9.11 6.55
CA ARG A 148 14.22 -9.34 5.10
C ARG A 148 13.69 -8.13 4.30
N GLY A 149 13.84 -6.91 4.84
CA GLY A 149 13.35 -5.67 4.25
C GLY A 149 12.15 -5.08 4.99
N ASP A 150 11.43 -5.86 5.80
CA ASP A 150 10.35 -5.37 6.63
C ASP A 150 10.91 -4.73 7.91
N ILE A 151 10.38 -3.56 8.29
CA ILE A 151 10.82 -2.83 9.47
C ILE A 151 9.97 -3.26 10.65
N ILE A 152 10.60 -3.81 11.70
CA ILE A 152 9.90 -4.14 12.95
C ILE A 152 9.99 -2.96 13.91
N VAL A 153 8.83 -2.46 14.32
CA VAL A 153 8.64 -1.27 15.14
C VAL A 153 8.14 -1.68 16.52
N ASN A 154 8.85 -1.28 17.57
CA ASN A 154 8.40 -1.44 18.95
C ASN A 154 7.43 -0.30 19.31
N LEU A 155 6.22 -0.66 19.74
CA LEU A 155 5.15 0.25 20.20
C LEU A 155 5.07 0.34 21.74
N GLY A 156 6.04 -0.21 22.45
CA GLY A 156 6.09 -0.29 23.92
C GLY A 156 5.34 -1.50 24.47
N GLN A 157 4.09 -1.69 24.08
CA GLN A 157 3.26 -2.84 24.49
C GLN A 157 3.41 -4.07 23.59
N THR A 158 3.73 -3.87 22.30
CA THR A 158 3.84 -4.95 21.31
C THR A 158 4.78 -4.53 20.16
N GLU A 159 5.17 -5.49 19.32
CA GLU A 159 5.83 -5.25 18.04
C GLU A 159 4.80 -5.08 16.91
N ALA A 160 5.10 -4.22 15.96
CA ALA A 160 4.34 -4.01 14.73
C ALA A 160 5.27 -4.10 13.51
N VAL A 161 4.71 -4.44 12.35
CA VAL A 161 5.46 -4.57 11.09
C VAL A 161 5.10 -3.43 10.14
N LEU A 162 6.12 -2.77 9.60
CA LEU A 162 5.99 -1.87 8.45
C LEU A 162 6.59 -2.60 7.23
N PRO A 163 5.76 -3.29 6.43
CA PRO A 163 6.25 -4.16 5.36
C PRO A 163 6.78 -3.33 4.19
N LEU A 164 7.70 -3.90 3.39
CA LEU A 164 8.41 -3.17 2.32
C LEU A 164 7.49 -2.43 1.34
N ARG A 165 6.31 -3.00 1.01
CA ARG A 165 5.30 -2.37 0.13
C ARG A 165 4.64 -1.10 0.73
N GLU A 166 4.63 -1.00 2.06
CA GLU A 166 4.05 0.12 2.81
C GLU A 166 5.12 1.14 3.30
N GLN A 167 6.39 0.89 2.97
CA GLN A 167 7.51 1.81 3.19
C GLN A 167 7.63 2.81 2.04
N VAL A 168 8.05 4.04 2.35
CA VAL A 168 8.33 5.05 1.34
C VAL A 168 9.74 4.82 0.79
N PRO A 169 9.96 4.57 -0.53
CA PRO A 169 11.25 4.11 -1.05
C PRO A 169 12.47 5.01 -0.80
N LYS A 170 12.27 6.30 -0.55
CA LYS A 170 13.36 7.25 -0.22
C LYS A 170 13.70 7.33 1.26
N GLU A 171 12.92 6.69 2.13
CA GLU A 171 13.08 6.83 3.58
C GLU A 171 14.00 5.73 4.14
N GLY A 172 15.27 6.06 4.31
CA GLY A 172 16.17 5.22 5.11
C GLY A 172 15.78 5.23 6.60
N TYR A 173 15.78 4.05 7.22
CA TYR A 173 15.59 3.85 8.66
C TYR A 173 16.68 2.92 9.21
N ARG A 174 17.10 3.17 10.44
CA ARG A 174 18.10 2.39 11.19
C ARG A 174 17.53 1.92 12.52
N ARG A 175 18.15 0.91 13.11
CA ARG A 175 17.81 0.43 14.46
C ARG A 175 18.02 1.55 15.48
N GLY A 176 17.00 1.81 16.30
CA GLY A 176 16.95 2.90 17.28
C GLY A 176 16.26 4.16 16.77
N ASP A 177 16.02 4.31 15.46
CA ASP A 177 15.32 5.47 14.92
C ASP A 177 13.87 5.51 15.41
N ARG A 178 13.36 6.72 15.66
CA ARG A 178 11.94 6.94 15.89
C ARG A 178 11.21 6.95 14.56
N ILE A 179 10.07 6.28 14.50
CA ILE A 179 9.22 6.22 13.31
C ILE A 179 7.76 6.48 13.70
N ARG A 180 7.07 7.28 12.90
CA ARG A 180 5.62 7.49 12.98
C ARG A 180 4.99 6.80 11.79
N ALA A 181 3.91 6.07 11.99
CA ALA A 181 3.22 5.38 10.90
C ALA A 181 1.73 5.26 11.22
N MET A 182 0.91 5.10 10.19
CA MET A 182 -0.51 4.82 10.35
C MET A 182 -0.72 3.33 10.62
N ILE A 183 -1.66 2.95 11.48
CA ILE A 183 -2.13 1.56 11.56
C ILE A 183 -3.02 1.30 10.33
N LEU A 184 -2.56 0.43 9.42
CA LEU A 184 -3.32 0.04 8.22
C LEU A 184 -4.38 -1.01 8.57
N GLU A 185 -3.94 -2.08 9.23
CA GLU A 185 -4.77 -3.20 9.65
C GLU A 185 -4.16 -3.95 10.84
N VAL A 186 -4.99 -4.73 11.52
CA VAL A 186 -4.59 -5.58 12.64
C VAL A 186 -5.08 -6.99 12.32
N MET A 187 -4.16 -7.89 11.95
CA MET A 187 -4.47 -9.25 11.56
C MET A 187 -4.32 -10.19 12.76
N GLN A 188 -5.19 -11.21 12.88
CA GLN A 188 -4.98 -12.31 13.83
C GLN A 188 -4.23 -13.45 13.13
N GLU A 189 -2.92 -13.55 13.35
CA GLU A 189 -2.14 -14.71 12.90
C GLU A 189 -2.05 -15.79 13.98
N SER A 190 -1.72 -17.03 13.59
CA SER A 190 -1.52 -18.16 14.51
C SER A 190 -0.42 -17.92 15.56
N ARG A 191 0.46 -16.93 15.34
CA ARG A 191 1.51 -16.53 16.29
C ARG A 191 1.09 -15.39 17.24
N GLY A 192 -0.01 -14.70 16.95
CA GLY A 192 -0.53 -13.54 17.68
C GLY A 192 -1.04 -12.44 16.74
N PRO A 193 -1.59 -11.34 17.27
CA PRO A 193 -2.00 -10.22 16.45
C PRO A 193 -0.78 -9.56 15.81
N GLN A 194 -0.82 -9.39 14.49
CA GLN A 194 0.17 -8.63 13.75
C GLN A 194 -0.44 -7.28 13.38
N ILE A 195 0.14 -6.20 13.93
CA ILE A 195 -0.22 -4.83 13.58
C ILE A 195 0.59 -4.44 12.35
N VAL A 196 -0.11 -4.18 11.24
CA VAL A 196 0.49 -3.73 9.98
C VAL A 196 0.44 -2.21 9.94
N LEU A 197 1.60 -1.59 9.79
CA LEU A 197 1.78 -0.16 9.68
C LEU A 197 1.91 0.26 8.21
N SER A 198 1.57 1.51 7.91
CA SER A 198 1.84 2.13 6.60
C SER A 198 2.35 3.56 6.73
N ARG A 199 3.33 3.89 5.88
CA ARG A 199 3.77 5.27 5.61
C ARG A 199 3.49 5.71 4.17
N THR A 200 2.99 4.84 3.30
CA THR A 200 2.63 5.14 1.89
C THR A 200 1.17 5.56 1.72
N HIS A 201 0.25 5.03 2.52
CA HIS A 201 -1.19 5.24 2.33
C HIS A 201 -1.58 6.74 2.34
N PRO A 202 -2.51 7.22 1.48
CA PRO A 202 -2.94 8.63 1.47
C PRO A 202 -3.52 9.11 2.82
N SER A 203 -4.22 8.23 3.54
CA SER A 203 -4.76 8.57 4.87
C SER A 203 -3.68 8.91 5.92
N PHE A 204 -2.42 8.47 5.75
CA PHE A 204 -1.33 8.89 6.63
C PHE A 204 -1.10 10.40 6.52
N LEU A 205 -1.12 10.95 5.30
CA LEU A 205 -1.05 12.40 5.05
C LEU A 205 -2.25 13.12 5.67
N MET A 206 -3.46 12.59 5.50
CA MET A 206 -4.67 13.19 6.06
C MET A 206 -4.63 13.26 7.60
N THR A 207 -4.22 12.17 8.26
CA THR A 207 -4.13 12.12 9.73
C THR A 207 -2.97 12.99 10.26
N LEU A 208 -1.88 13.17 9.49
CA LEU A 208 -0.85 14.17 9.81
C LEU A 208 -1.43 15.59 9.80
N PHE A 209 -2.15 15.99 8.76
CA PHE A 209 -2.82 17.29 8.71
C PHE A 209 -3.87 17.47 9.81
N ARG A 210 -4.67 16.45 10.12
CA ARG A 210 -5.61 16.48 11.27
C ARG A 210 -4.91 16.68 12.62
N THR A 211 -3.66 16.26 12.74
CA THR A 211 -2.85 16.46 13.96
C THR A 211 -2.22 17.86 14.03
N GLU A 212 -1.80 18.40 12.88
CA GLU A 212 -1.06 19.67 12.77
C GLU A 212 -1.98 20.91 12.68
N VAL A 213 -3.22 20.74 12.20
CA VAL A 213 -4.17 21.82 11.89
C VAL A 213 -5.39 21.72 12.82
N PRO A 214 -5.47 22.53 13.89
CA PRO A 214 -6.60 22.53 14.83
C PRO A 214 -7.96 22.67 14.16
N GLU A 215 -8.06 23.51 13.14
CA GLU A 215 -9.27 23.81 12.37
C GLU A 215 -9.83 22.55 11.66
N ILE A 216 -8.99 21.55 11.37
CA ILE A 216 -9.40 20.24 10.84
C ILE A 216 -9.87 19.31 11.97
N SER A 217 -9.23 19.37 13.14
CA SER A 217 -9.63 18.58 14.32
C SER A 217 -10.96 19.03 14.92
N GLU A 218 -11.26 20.33 14.83
CA GLU A 218 -12.52 20.96 15.25
C GLU A 218 -13.64 20.82 14.20
N GLY A 219 -13.33 20.30 13.00
CA GLY A 219 -14.29 20.08 11.93
C GLY A 219 -14.71 21.34 11.16
N ILE A 220 -14.01 22.47 11.35
CA ILE A 220 -14.22 23.72 10.60
C ILE A 220 -13.73 23.53 9.15
N VAL A 221 -12.54 22.98 8.99
CA VAL A 221 -11.94 22.62 7.70
C VAL A 221 -12.03 21.12 7.49
N SER A 222 -12.62 20.70 6.37
CA SER A 222 -12.75 19.29 5.99
C SER A 222 -11.75 18.94 4.89
N ILE A 223 -11.05 17.81 5.08
CA ILE A 223 -10.24 17.21 4.02
C ILE A 223 -11.17 16.38 3.13
N MET A 224 -11.35 16.82 1.88
CA MET A 224 -12.26 16.22 0.90
C MET A 224 -11.63 15.03 0.18
N GLY A 225 -10.30 15.00 0.08
CA GLY A 225 -9.56 13.91 -0.56
C GLY A 225 -8.05 14.15 -0.57
N ALA A 226 -7.27 13.11 -0.86
CA ALA A 226 -5.83 13.24 -1.07
C ALA A 226 -5.33 12.21 -2.08
N ALA A 227 -4.50 12.66 -3.02
CA ALA A 227 -3.77 11.82 -3.98
C ALA A 227 -2.28 11.89 -3.67
N ARG A 228 -1.57 10.77 -3.71
CA ARG A 228 -0.20 10.68 -3.21
C ARG A 228 0.69 9.77 -4.06
N GLU A 229 1.89 10.24 -4.35
CA GLU A 229 3.04 9.47 -4.83
C GLU A 229 4.13 9.53 -3.73
N PRO A 230 4.20 8.51 -2.85
CA PRO A 230 4.93 8.59 -1.59
C PRO A 230 6.42 8.92 -1.76
N GLY A 231 6.91 9.86 -0.95
CA GLY A 231 8.30 10.35 -1.00
C GLY A 231 8.61 11.22 -2.21
N VAL A 232 7.61 11.61 -3.01
CA VAL A 232 7.79 12.51 -4.16
C VAL A 232 6.85 13.70 -4.08
N ARG A 233 5.54 13.49 -4.25
CA ARG A 233 4.55 14.56 -4.27
C ARG A 233 3.16 14.06 -3.88
N ALA A 234 2.40 14.90 -3.19
CA ALA A 234 0.99 14.69 -2.89
C ALA A 234 0.17 15.95 -3.20
N LYS A 235 -1.12 15.74 -3.42
CA LYS A 235 -2.15 16.77 -3.55
C LYS A 235 -3.23 16.48 -2.50
N ILE A 236 -3.65 17.48 -1.73
CA ILE A 236 -4.71 17.38 -0.73
C ILE A 236 -5.80 18.43 -1.01
N ALA A 237 -7.05 17.99 -1.09
CA ALA A 237 -8.21 18.83 -1.32
C ALA A 237 -8.88 19.20 0.01
N VAL A 238 -9.09 20.49 0.26
CA VAL A 238 -9.66 21.01 1.51
C VAL A 238 -10.81 21.99 1.24
N ALA A 239 -11.84 21.93 2.10
CA ALA A 239 -12.99 22.84 2.10
C ALA A 239 -13.21 23.40 3.51
N SER A 240 -13.74 24.61 3.62
CA SER A 240 -14.19 25.17 4.91
C SER A 240 -15.71 25.12 4.97
N ASN A 241 -16.27 24.83 6.15
CA ASN A 241 -17.70 25.00 6.42
C ASN A 241 -18.07 26.44 6.79
N ASN A 242 -17.07 27.30 7.03
CA ASN A 242 -17.21 28.70 7.42
C ASN A 242 -16.59 29.61 6.33
N SER A 243 -17.38 30.55 5.81
CA SER A 243 -16.95 31.52 4.79
C SER A 243 -15.82 32.45 5.25
N ASP A 244 -15.69 32.67 6.56
CA ASP A 244 -14.72 33.60 7.14
C ASP A 244 -13.32 32.98 7.28
N ILE A 245 -13.19 31.68 6.97
CA ILE A 245 -11.96 30.90 7.18
C ILE A 245 -11.52 30.29 5.85
N ASP A 246 -10.35 30.73 5.36
CA ASP A 246 -9.69 30.13 4.21
C ASP A 246 -9.13 28.74 4.57
N PRO A 247 -9.62 27.64 3.97
CA PRO A 247 -9.15 26.30 4.28
C PRO A 247 -7.70 26.06 3.83
N VAL A 248 -7.22 26.77 2.80
CA VAL A 248 -5.83 26.63 2.32
C VAL A 248 -4.88 27.32 3.30
N GLY A 249 -5.14 28.59 3.64
CA GLY A 249 -4.40 29.36 4.64
C GLY A 249 -4.34 28.69 6.00
N ALA A 250 -5.43 28.08 6.47
CA ALA A 250 -5.45 27.28 7.70
C ALA A 250 -4.48 26.08 7.64
N CYS A 251 -4.46 25.33 6.54
CA CYS A 251 -3.56 24.19 6.38
C CYS A 251 -2.09 24.56 6.16
N VAL A 252 -1.84 25.71 5.53
CA VAL A 252 -0.49 26.24 5.28
C VAL A 252 0.10 26.82 6.57
N GLY A 253 -0.66 27.60 7.33
CA GLY A 253 -0.21 28.31 8.53
C GLY A 253 0.72 29.50 8.23
N MET A 254 1.18 30.18 9.28
CA MET A 254 2.04 31.37 9.14
C MET A 254 3.32 31.04 8.35
N LYS A 255 3.50 31.67 7.18
CA LYS A 255 4.63 31.43 6.26
C LYS A 255 4.83 29.95 5.89
N GLY A 256 3.77 29.14 5.91
CA GLY A 256 3.84 27.71 5.60
C GLY A 256 4.28 26.82 6.76
N SER A 257 4.32 27.31 8.01
CA SER A 257 4.87 26.55 9.14
C SER A 257 4.23 25.17 9.32
N ARG A 258 2.90 25.06 9.22
CA ARG A 258 2.14 23.81 9.43
C ARG A 258 2.42 22.81 8.31
N VAL A 259 2.31 23.24 7.05
CA VAL A 259 2.63 22.35 5.92
C VAL A 259 4.09 21.92 5.93
N GLN A 260 5.04 22.78 6.34
CA GLN A 260 6.45 22.40 6.44
C GLN A 260 6.72 21.36 7.54
N SER A 261 6.01 21.38 8.68
CA SER A 261 6.05 20.29 9.67
C SER A 261 5.69 18.94 9.04
N VAL A 262 4.64 18.90 8.23
CA VAL A 262 4.16 17.68 7.55
C VAL A 262 5.14 17.24 6.45
N VAL A 263 5.68 18.17 5.66
CA VAL A 263 6.74 17.90 4.66
C VAL A 263 7.99 17.31 5.32
N GLN A 264 8.37 17.83 6.49
CA GLN A 264 9.53 17.34 7.25
C GLN A 264 9.32 15.93 7.80
N GLU A 265 8.12 15.63 8.32
CA GLU A 265 7.73 14.27 8.74
C GLU A 265 7.79 13.27 7.57
N LEU A 266 7.43 13.69 6.36
CA LEU A 266 7.50 12.89 5.13
C LEU A 266 8.85 13.01 4.40
N LYS A 267 9.91 13.39 5.13
CA LYS A 267 11.31 13.51 4.66
C LYS A 267 11.47 14.27 3.33
N GLY A 268 10.68 15.33 3.10
CA GLY A 268 10.77 16.19 1.93
C GLY A 268 9.80 15.87 0.79
N GLU A 269 8.77 15.05 1.02
CA GLU A 269 7.65 14.89 0.08
C GLU A 269 6.95 16.24 -0.15
N LYS A 270 6.78 16.66 -1.42
CA LYS A 270 6.14 17.94 -1.75
C LYS A 270 4.63 17.83 -1.61
N ILE A 271 3.97 18.78 -0.96
CA ILE A 271 2.52 18.76 -0.76
C ILE A 271 1.90 20.01 -1.39
N ASP A 272 0.97 19.81 -2.33
CA ASP A 272 0.09 20.87 -2.83
C ASP A 272 -1.23 20.83 -2.05
N ILE A 273 -1.62 21.95 -1.42
CA ILE A 273 -2.91 22.12 -0.75
C ILE A 273 -3.84 22.87 -1.70
N ILE A 274 -5.00 22.30 -2.00
CA ILE A 274 -5.89 22.71 -3.08
C ILE A 274 -7.28 23.02 -2.52
N PRO A 275 -7.90 24.17 -2.84
CA PRO A 275 -9.27 24.44 -2.47
C PRO A 275 -10.22 23.53 -3.26
N TRP A 276 -11.00 22.71 -2.55
CA TRP A 276 -12.06 21.91 -3.13
C TRP A 276 -13.23 22.80 -3.58
N HIS A 277 -13.96 22.36 -4.61
CA HIS A 277 -15.13 23.08 -5.12
C HIS A 277 -16.22 22.09 -5.57
N VAL A 278 -17.49 22.51 -5.48
CA VAL A 278 -18.66 21.68 -5.81
C VAL A 278 -18.75 21.42 -7.33
N ASP A 279 -18.53 22.48 -8.12
CA ASP A 279 -18.33 22.36 -9.57
C ASP A 279 -16.98 21.70 -9.87
N GLN A 280 -17.04 20.60 -10.62
CA GLN A 280 -15.94 19.72 -10.96
C GLN A 280 -14.93 20.37 -11.91
N ALA A 281 -15.36 21.23 -12.84
CA ALA A 281 -14.45 21.91 -13.76
C ALA A 281 -13.50 22.81 -12.97
N LYS A 282 -14.05 23.65 -12.08
CA LYS A 282 -13.26 24.51 -11.19
C LYS A 282 -12.42 23.70 -10.20
N PHE A 283 -12.89 22.55 -9.71
CA PHE A 283 -12.07 21.68 -8.86
C PHE A 283 -10.88 21.07 -9.62
N VAL A 284 -11.07 20.62 -10.86
CA VAL A 284 -9.98 20.16 -11.75
C VAL A 284 -8.98 21.28 -12.03
N CYS A 285 -9.46 22.50 -12.30
CA CYS A 285 -8.57 23.66 -12.46
C CYS A 285 -7.71 23.91 -11.22
N ASN A 286 -8.32 23.89 -10.03
CA ASN A 286 -7.58 24.03 -8.77
C ASN A 286 -6.60 22.86 -8.56
N ALA A 287 -6.94 21.64 -8.97
CA ALA A 287 -6.09 20.45 -8.79
C ALA A 287 -4.85 20.43 -9.69
N LEU A 288 -4.94 20.99 -10.89
CA LEU A 288 -3.84 21.10 -11.87
C LEU A 288 -2.87 22.26 -11.59
N ALA A 289 -3.20 23.14 -10.65
CA ALA A 289 -2.33 24.22 -10.19
C ALA A 289 -0.87 23.73 -9.94
N PRO A 290 0.16 24.49 -10.36
CA PRO A 290 0.12 25.91 -10.70
C PRO A 290 -0.08 26.25 -12.20
N ALA A 291 -0.51 25.31 -13.04
CA ALA A 291 -0.79 25.62 -14.44
C ALA A 291 -2.08 26.44 -14.60
N GLU A 292 -2.06 27.48 -15.42
CA GLU A 292 -3.28 28.20 -15.84
C GLU A 292 -3.97 27.44 -16.99
N ILE A 293 -5.31 27.51 -17.00
CA ILE A 293 -6.17 26.71 -17.88
C ILE A 293 -7.10 27.63 -18.63
N SER A 294 -7.12 27.50 -19.95
CA SER A 294 -7.94 28.30 -20.85
C SER A 294 -9.36 27.78 -20.95
N ARG A 295 -9.52 26.45 -21.03
CA ARG A 295 -10.83 25.79 -21.18
C ARG A 295 -10.80 24.37 -20.62
N VAL A 296 -11.92 23.93 -20.08
CA VAL A 296 -12.20 22.52 -19.76
C VAL A 296 -13.40 22.09 -20.61
N ILE A 297 -13.30 20.92 -21.23
CA ILE A 297 -14.39 20.22 -21.90
C ILE A 297 -14.68 18.96 -21.08
N ILE A 298 -15.95 18.72 -20.76
CA ILE A 298 -16.38 17.63 -19.88
C ILE A 298 -17.12 16.59 -20.73
N ASP A 299 -16.74 15.33 -20.55
CA ASP A 299 -17.43 14.16 -21.06
C ASP A 299 -17.92 13.36 -19.84
N GLU A 300 -19.21 13.51 -19.52
CA GLU A 300 -19.83 12.88 -18.36
C GLU A 300 -20.01 11.37 -18.53
N ASP A 301 -20.18 10.90 -19.77
CA ASP A 301 -20.42 9.49 -20.10
C ASP A 301 -19.15 8.66 -19.87
N ASN A 302 -17.99 9.15 -20.35
CA ASN A 302 -16.70 8.49 -20.17
C ASN A 302 -15.98 8.90 -18.87
N LYS A 303 -16.53 9.85 -18.09
CA LYS A 303 -15.89 10.46 -16.90
C LYS A 303 -14.49 11.01 -17.19
N SER A 304 -14.36 11.65 -18.34
CA SER A 304 -13.15 12.33 -18.81
C SER A 304 -13.34 13.84 -18.85
N MET A 305 -12.24 14.56 -18.71
CA MET A 305 -12.17 15.98 -19.01
C MET A 305 -10.95 16.24 -19.88
N GLU A 306 -11.16 16.96 -20.99
CA GLU A 306 -10.09 17.51 -21.81
C GLU A 306 -9.80 18.93 -21.31
N VAL A 307 -8.56 19.16 -20.88
CA VAL A 307 -8.11 20.42 -20.30
C VAL A 307 -7.17 21.11 -21.28
N ILE A 308 -7.63 22.21 -21.86
CA ILE A 308 -6.84 23.03 -22.77
C ILE A 308 -6.09 24.09 -21.98
N VAL A 309 -4.77 24.10 -22.14
CA VAL A 309 -3.84 25.05 -21.50
C VAL A 309 -3.04 25.83 -22.56
N PRO A 310 -2.55 27.04 -22.26
CA PRO A 310 -1.59 27.70 -23.13
C PRO A 310 -0.32 26.86 -23.30
N ASP A 311 0.32 26.93 -24.47
CA ASP A 311 1.49 26.11 -24.80
C ASP A 311 2.65 26.22 -23.78
N GLU A 312 2.83 27.39 -23.16
CA GLU A 312 3.82 27.61 -22.10
C GLU A 312 3.54 26.83 -20.80
N PHE A 313 2.27 26.55 -20.49
CA PHE A 313 1.86 25.83 -19.28
C PHE A 313 1.74 24.31 -19.48
N LEU A 314 1.72 23.80 -20.72
CA LEU A 314 1.56 22.36 -21.02
C LEU A 314 2.53 21.47 -20.22
N SER A 315 3.81 21.82 -20.21
CA SER A 315 4.86 21.08 -19.49
C SER A 315 4.65 21.06 -17.97
N ILE A 316 4.10 22.14 -17.41
CA ILE A 316 3.80 22.29 -15.98
C ILE A 316 2.53 21.51 -15.62
N ALA A 317 1.50 21.60 -16.46
CA ALA A 317 0.20 20.94 -16.29
C ALA A 317 0.33 19.40 -16.29
N ILE A 318 1.08 18.84 -17.24
CA ILE A 318 1.43 17.41 -17.27
C ILE A 318 2.38 17.08 -16.10
N GLY A 319 3.43 17.89 -15.93
CA GLY A 319 4.49 17.68 -14.94
C GLY A 319 5.44 16.53 -15.28
N LYS A 320 6.52 16.39 -14.50
CA LYS A 320 7.56 15.38 -14.72
C LYS A 320 6.95 13.97 -14.78
N LYS A 321 7.10 13.27 -15.92
CA LYS A 321 6.52 11.93 -16.18
C LYS A 321 5.00 11.84 -15.92
N GLY A 322 4.25 12.90 -16.22
CA GLY A 322 2.80 12.97 -16.01
C GLY A 322 2.37 13.00 -14.53
N GLN A 323 3.27 13.32 -13.60
CA GLN A 323 2.96 13.29 -12.17
C GLN A 323 1.85 14.27 -11.76
N ASN A 324 1.79 15.47 -12.35
CA ASN A 324 0.83 16.49 -11.92
C ASN A 324 -0.58 16.10 -12.35
N VAL A 325 -0.76 15.73 -13.63
CA VAL A 325 -2.03 15.23 -14.17
C VAL A 325 -2.47 13.92 -13.50
N ARG A 326 -1.55 12.98 -13.23
CA ARG A 326 -1.89 11.72 -12.54
C ARG A 326 -2.35 11.96 -11.09
N LEU A 327 -1.73 12.89 -10.37
CA LEU A 327 -2.16 13.26 -9.02
C LEU A 327 -3.49 14.01 -9.03
N ALA A 328 -3.71 14.91 -10.00
CA ALA A 328 -4.99 15.61 -10.16
C ALA A 328 -6.13 14.62 -10.48
N SER A 329 -5.93 13.73 -11.46
CA SER A 329 -6.89 12.69 -11.85
C SER A 329 -7.25 11.77 -10.67
N LYS A 330 -6.25 11.33 -9.89
CA LYS A 330 -6.50 10.55 -8.66
C LYS A 330 -7.24 11.33 -7.56
N LEU A 331 -7.11 12.66 -7.53
CA LEU A 331 -7.73 13.51 -6.51
C LEU A 331 -9.19 13.84 -6.85
N THR A 332 -9.47 14.08 -8.13
CA THR A 332 -10.82 14.43 -8.61
C THR A 332 -11.65 13.20 -8.97
N GLY A 333 -11.01 12.06 -9.29
CA GLY A 333 -11.67 10.85 -9.75
C GLY A 333 -12.03 10.85 -11.24
N TRP A 334 -11.61 11.88 -11.99
CA TRP A 334 -11.83 12.02 -13.43
C TRP A 334 -10.60 11.61 -14.22
N HIS A 335 -10.78 11.07 -15.42
CA HIS A 335 -9.68 10.95 -16.39
C HIS A 335 -9.37 12.34 -16.95
N LEU A 336 -8.10 12.76 -16.94
CA LEU A 336 -7.71 14.10 -17.37
C LEU A 336 -6.75 13.99 -18.55
N ASP A 337 -7.19 14.45 -19.72
CA ASP A 337 -6.34 14.69 -20.88
C ASP A 337 -5.95 16.17 -20.92
N VAL A 338 -4.70 16.48 -21.28
CA VAL A 338 -4.15 17.85 -21.22
C VAL A 338 -3.47 18.18 -22.54
N LYS A 339 -4.08 19.11 -23.30
CA LYS A 339 -3.59 19.55 -24.61
C LYS A 339 -3.26 21.03 -24.60
N SER A 340 -2.35 21.45 -25.46
CA SER A 340 -2.14 22.88 -25.68
C SER A 340 -3.19 23.47 -26.62
N GLU A 341 -3.40 24.78 -26.53
CA GLU A 341 -4.26 25.52 -27.46
C GLU A 341 -3.84 25.29 -28.92
N SER A 342 -2.54 25.32 -29.23
CA SER A 342 -2.06 25.06 -30.60
C SER A 342 -2.43 23.66 -31.10
N SER A 343 -2.22 22.63 -30.26
CA SER A 343 -2.53 21.23 -30.58
C SER A 343 -4.04 21.00 -30.71
N TYR A 344 -4.85 21.58 -29.81
CA TYR A 344 -6.30 21.52 -29.87
C TYR A 344 -6.84 22.18 -31.16
N ASN A 345 -6.37 23.38 -31.48
CA ASN A 345 -6.79 24.10 -32.69
C ASN A 345 -6.38 23.33 -33.97
N GLN A 346 -5.18 22.74 -33.99
CA GLN A 346 -4.74 21.89 -35.10
C GLN A 346 -5.60 20.62 -35.23
N ALA A 347 -5.96 19.97 -34.11
CA ALA A 347 -6.84 18.81 -34.10
C ALA A 347 -8.25 19.15 -34.62
N MET A 348 -8.84 20.26 -34.17
CA MET A 348 -10.13 20.76 -34.68
C MET A 348 -10.08 21.07 -36.18
N GLN A 349 -9.01 21.71 -36.66
CA GLN A 349 -8.84 21.98 -38.10
C GLN A 349 -8.64 20.69 -38.91
N SER A 350 -7.92 19.71 -38.37
CA SER A 350 -7.74 18.39 -38.99
C SER A 350 -9.06 17.61 -39.05
N GLY A 351 -9.85 17.61 -37.96
CA GLY A 351 -11.17 17.01 -37.89
C GLY A 351 -12.14 17.64 -38.90
N TYR A 352 -12.18 18.98 -38.99
CA TYR A 352 -12.98 19.69 -39.99
C TYR A 352 -12.55 19.35 -41.43
N ASN A 353 -11.24 19.27 -41.71
CA ASN A 353 -10.73 18.81 -43.01
C ASN A 353 -11.10 17.34 -43.30
N SER A 354 -11.12 16.48 -42.27
CA SER A 354 -11.55 15.08 -42.36
C SER A 354 -13.03 14.96 -42.71
N LEU A 355 -13.89 15.81 -42.13
CA LEU A 355 -15.30 15.94 -42.53
C LEU A 355 -15.44 16.36 -44.00
N MET A 356 -14.69 17.37 -44.44
CA MET A 356 -14.68 17.82 -45.84
C MET A 356 -14.13 16.78 -46.83
N ALA A 357 -13.35 15.80 -46.36
CA ALA A 357 -12.84 14.71 -47.20
C ALA A 357 -13.89 13.60 -47.44
N LEU A 358 -15.00 13.59 -46.68
CA LEU A 358 -16.06 12.60 -46.87
C LEU A 358 -16.84 12.85 -48.18
N PRO A 359 -17.14 11.79 -48.96
CA PRO A 359 -17.87 11.91 -50.21
C PRO A 359 -19.28 12.48 -49.97
N GLY A 360 -19.58 13.61 -50.62
CA GLY A 360 -20.86 14.32 -50.50
C GLY A 360 -20.87 15.44 -49.46
N VAL A 361 -19.84 15.60 -48.63
CA VAL A 361 -19.76 16.69 -47.64
C VAL A 361 -19.16 17.95 -48.28
N GLY A 362 -20.03 18.86 -48.73
CA GLY A 362 -19.65 20.24 -49.05
C GLY A 362 -19.49 21.11 -47.80
N ILE A 363 -18.88 22.30 -47.95
CA ILE A 363 -18.64 23.27 -46.87
C ILE A 363 -19.91 23.49 -46.01
N SER A 364 -21.05 23.76 -46.65
CA SER A 364 -22.32 24.00 -45.95
C SER A 364 -22.85 22.79 -45.15
N LEU A 365 -22.45 21.57 -45.51
CA LEU A 365 -22.83 20.36 -44.77
C LEU A 365 -21.81 20.08 -43.65
N ALA A 366 -20.52 20.34 -43.88
CA ALA A 366 -19.49 20.32 -42.83
C ALA A 366 -19.82 21.31 -41.71
N ASP A 367 -20.18 22.56 -42.05
CA ASP A 367 -20.65 23.58 -41.10
C ASP A 367 -21.86 23.09 -40.29
N ALA A 368 -22.87 22.50 -40.96
CA ALA A 368 -24.08 21.99 -40.30
C ALA A 368 -23.83 20.78 -39.40
N LEU A 369 -22.87 19.92 -39.75
CA LEU A 369 -22.39 18.79 -38.93
C LEU A 369 -21.63 19.31 -37.69
N TYR A 370 -20.76 20.31 -37.89
CA TYR A 370 -19.95 20.91 -36.83
C TYR A 370 -20.79 21.71 -35.83
N GLU A 371 -21.81 22.46 -36.28
CA GLU A 371 -22.82 23.09 -35.42
C GLU A 371 -23.61 22.07 -34.58
N LYS A 372 -23.68 20.81 -35.04
CA LYS A 372 -24.38 19.71 -34.38
C LYS A 372 -23.49 18.83 -33.50
N GLY A 373 -22.21 19.17 -33.38
CA GLY A 373 -21.27 18.50 -32.49
C GLY A 373 -20.50 17.34 -33.11
N PHE A 374 -20.54 17.17 -34.43
CA PHE A 374 -19.67 16.24 -35.15
C PHE A 374 -18.42 16.98 -35.63
N TYR A 375 -17.27 16.68 -35.04
CA TYR A 375 -16.00 17.37 -35.27
C TYR A 375 -15.02 16.58 -36.15
N SER A 376 -15.28 15.30 -36.41
CA SER A 376 -14.42 14.43 -37.21
C SER A 376 -15.19 13.36 -38.00
N ALA A 377 -14.58 12.79 -39.05
CA ALA A 377 -15.17 11.66 -39.78
C ALA A 377 -15.31 10.39 -38.92
N GLU A 378 -14.46 10.22 -37.91
CA GLU A 378 -14.52 9.09 -36.98
C GLU A 378 -15.77 9.17 -36.10
N GLU A 379 -16.13 10.36 -35.61
CA GLU A 379 -17.37 10.59 -34.85
C GLU A 379 -18.61 10.28 -35.69
N ILE A 380 -18.62 10.67 -36.98
CA ILE A 380 -19.68 10.30 -37.91
C ILE A 380 -19.77 8.77 -38.11
N GLY A 381 -18.63 8.07 -38.15
CA GLY A 381 -18.60 6.61 -38.22
C GLY A 381 -19.19 5.89 -37.00
N LYS A 382 -19.26 6.58 -35.85
CA LYS A 382 -19.85 6.09 -34.59
C LYS A 382 -21.27 6.62 -34.32
N ALA A 383 -21.73 7.61 -35.07
CA ALA A 383 -23.02 8.26 -34.91
C ALA A 383 -24.20 7.32 -35.27
N SER A 384 -25.37 7.55 -34.66
CA SER A 384 -26.59 6.90 -35.12
C SER A 384 -27.22 7.64 -36.31
N VAL A 385 -28.05 6.92 -37.07
CA VAL A 385 -28.84 7.52 -38.16
C VAL A 385 -29.81 8.57 -37.61
N GLU A 386 -30.33 8.39 -36.39
CA GLU A 386 -31.27 9.32 -35.75
C GLU A 386 -30.61 10.67 -35.39
N ASP A 387 -29.33 10.66 -34.99
CA ASP A 387 -28.58 11.88 -34.67
C ASP A 387 -28.29 12.69 -35.93
N LEU A 388 -27.87 12.02 -37.01
CA LEU A 388 -27.57 12.66 -38.29
C LEU A 388 -28.82 13.23 -38.97
N LEU A 389 -30.00 12.62 -38.80
CA LEU A 389 -31.28 13.16 -39.27
C LEU A 389 -31.68 14.49 -38.60
N GLN A 390 -31.07 14.86 -37.46
CA GLN A 390 -31.27 16.18 -36.84
C GLN A 390 -30.43 17.30 -37.48
N VAL A 391 -29.52 16.95 -38.39
CA VAL A 391 -28.68 17.88 -39.15
C VAL A 391 -29.46 18.37 -40.37
N ARG A 392 -29.41 19.69 -40.64
CA ARG A 392 -30.14 20.27 -41.77
C ARG A 392 -29.51 19.85 -43.09
N GLY A 393 -30.29 19.18 -43.95
CA GLY A 393 -29.85 18.75 -45.27
C GLY A 393 -29.37 17.29 -45.34
N ILE A 394 -29.52 16.51 -44.27
CA ILE A 394 -29.30 15.06 -44.26
C ILE A 394 -30.64 14.33 -44.33
N ASP A 395 -30.71 13.30 -45.17
CA ASP A 395 -31.79 12.31 -45.25
C ASP A 395 -31.30 10.92 -44.80
N GLU A 396 -32.19 9.94 -44.73
CA GLU A 396 -31.86 8.61 -44.19
C GLU A 396 -30.83 7.84 -45.05
N GLU A 397 -30.77 8.15 -46.35
CA GLU A 397 -29.84 7.53 -47.30
C GLU A 397 -28.44 8.16 -47.20
N THR A 398 -28.36 9.49 -47.18
CA THR A 398 -27.11 10.22 -46.94
C THR A 398 -26.55 9.97 -45.54
N ALA A 399 -27.39 9.90 -44.50
CA ALA A 399 -26.95 9.53 -43.14
C ALA A 399 -26.23 8.17 -43.12
N ARG A 400 -26.82 7.14 -43.73
CA ARG A 400 -26.20 5.81 -43.84
C ARG A 400 -24.92 5.83 -44.67
N SER A 401 -24.90 6.60 -45.77
CA SER A 401 -23.71 6.76 -46.61
C SER A 401 -22.56 7.45 -45.86
N LEU A 402 -22.86 8.46 -45.05
CA LEU A 402 -21.89 9.19 -44.23
C LEU A 402 -21.33 8.32 -43.10
N ILE A 403 -22.16 7.55 -42.40
CA ILE A 403 -21.69 6.59 -41.38
C ILE A 403 -20.73 5.56 -42.02
N ALA A 404 -21.11 4.96 -43.15
CA ALA A 404 -20.26 4.00 -43.85
C ALA A 404 -18.94 4.62 -44.34
N ALA A 405 -18.97 5.86 -44.84
CA ALA A 405 -17.77 6.57 -45.26
C ALA A 405 -16.88 6.98 -44.07
N GLY A 406 -17.47 7.36 -42.94
CA GLY A 406 -16.76 7.67 -41.69
C GLY A 406 -16.09 6.42 -41.09
N GLN A 407 -16.77 5.27 -41.11
CA GLN A 407 -16.18 3.98 -40.72
C GLN A 407 -15.00 3.59 -41.61
N ALA A 408 -15.14 3.69 -42.94
CA ALA A 408 -14.05 3.42 -43.87
C ALA A 408 -12.87 4.39 -43.70
N ALA A 409 -13.12 5.66 -43.40
CA ALA A 409 -12.09 6.65 -43.10
C ALA A 409 -11.36 6.35 -41.78
N ALA A 410 -12.09 5.94 -40.74
CA ALA A 410 -11.52 5.53 -39.45
C ALA A 410 -10.66 4.26 -39.56
N GLU A 411 -11.10 3.26 -40.33
CA GLU A 411 -10.30 2.06 -40.61
C GLU A 411 -9.00 2.38 -41.36
N GLN A 412 -9.06 3.30 -42.34
CA GLN A 412 -7.87 3.74 -43.06
C GLN A 412 -6.91 4.54 -42.18
N ALA A 413 -7.43 5.40 -41.29
CA ALA A 413 -6.62 6.14 -40.32
C ALA A 413 -5.91 5.18 -39.33
N ALA A 414 -6.63 4.23 -38.74
CA ALA A 414 -6.06 3.24 -37.82
C ALA A 414 -4.97 2.36 -38.48
N GLN A 415 -5.18 1.97 -39.75
CA GLN A 415 -4.16 1.25 -40.52
C GLN A 415 -2.91 2.11 -40.81
N ALA A 416 -3.09 3.39 -41.10
CA ALA A 416 -1.98 4.33 -41.32
C ALA A 416 -1.17 4.60 -40.03
N GLU A 417 -1.83 4.75 -38.88
CA GLU A 417 -1.17 4.90 -37.58
C GLU A 417 -0.39 3.63 -37.19
N THR A 418 -0.97 2.44 -37.40
CA THR A 418 -0.30 1.16 -37.14
C THR A 418 0.96 1.03 -38.01
N ALA A 419 0.88 1.35 -39.31
CA ALA A 419 2.03 1.32 -40.21
C ALA A 419 3.10 2.37 -39.85
N GLN A 420 2.72 3.54 -39.30
CA GLN A 420 3.68 4.53 -38.80
C GLN A 420 4.36 4.08 -37.50
N ALA A 421 3.63 3.43 -36.59
CA ALA A 421 4.20 2.86 -35.38
C ALA A 421 5.26 1.78 -35.71
N GLU A 422 4.91 0.82 -36.57
CA GLU A 422 5.83 -0.23 -37.06
C GLU A 422 7.06 0.36 -37.77
N ALA A 423 6.88 1.40 -38.59
CA ALA A 423 7.99 2.08 -39.24
C ALA A 423 8.89 2.86 -38.25
N SER A 424 8.33 3.35 -37.15
CA SER A 424 9.09 4.07 -36.11
C SER A 424 9.93 3.13 -35.24
N ASP A 425 9.41 1.96 -34.87
CA ASP A 425 10.19 0.93 -34.15
C ASP A 425 11.28 0.34 -35.07
N ALA A 426 10.98 0.09 -36.35
CA ALA A 426 11.97 -0.38 -37.33
C ALA A 426 13.12 0.62 -37.56
N ALA A 427 12.90 1.92 -37.34
CA ALA A 427 13.95 2.94 -37.41
C ALA A 427 14.85 2.99 -36.16
N VAL A 428 14.41 2.42 -35.03
CA VAL A 428 15.19 2.32 -33.78
C VAL A 428 16.05 1.05 -33.74
N GLU A 429 15.63 -0.02 -34.44
CA GLU A 429 16.35 -1.31 -34.51
C GLU A 429 17.31 -1.49 -35.71
N ALA A 430 17.75 -0.42 -36.37
CA ALA A 430 18.78 -0.51 -37.41
C ALA A 430 20.19 -0.76 -36.80
N PRO A 431 20.87 -1.90 -37.06
CA PRO A 431 22.13 -2.23 -36.41
C PRO A 431 23.32 -1.48 -37.03
N ALA A 432 24.12 -0.84 -36.18
CA ALA A 432 25.40 -0.25 -36.57
C ALA A 432 26.46 -1.34 -36.81
N ALA A 433 26.68 -1.75 -38.06
CA ALA A 433 27.71 -2.72 -38.43
C ALA A 433 28.21 -2.57 -39.87
N ALA A 434 29.26 -1.76 -40.09
CA ALA A 434 30.07 -1.78 -41.33
C ALA A 434 31.43 -1.04 -41.24
N GLU A 435 32.29 -1.31 -40.24
CA GLU A 435 33.72 -0.95 -40.32
C GLU A 435 34.63 -2.02 -39.68
N THR A 436 35.09 -2.96 -40.50
CA THR A 436 36.41 -3.64 -40.57
C THR A 436 36.29 -4.61 -41.76
N ASP A 437 37.20 -4.74 -42.72
CA ASP A 437 38.64 -4.90 -42.58
C ASP A 437 39.34 -4.69 -43.94
N GLY A 438 40.62 -4.35 -43.95
CA GLY A 438 41.38 -4.09 -45.19
C GLY A 438 42.88 -3.89 -44.90
N PRO A 439 43.78 -4.80 -45.33
CA PRO A 439 45.15 -4.86 -44.82
C PRO A 439 46.05 -3.80 -45.46
N GLY A 440 46.94 -3.21 -44.65
CA GLY A 440 47.97 -2.27 -45.12
C GLY A 440 49.23 -2.96 -45.67
N PRO A 441 50.19 -2.16 -46.18
CA PRO A 441 51.57 -2.59 -46.35
C PRO A 441 52.53 -1.80 -45.44
N ALA A 442 53.62 -2.46 -45.03
CA ALA A 442 54.81 -1.80 -44.51
C ALA A 442 55.99 -2.18 -45.41
N ASP A 443 56.83 -1.21 -45.81
CA ASP A 443 58.29 -1.40 -45.82
C ASP A 443 59.09 -0.08 -45.89
N ALA A 444 60.37 -0.21 -45.56
CA ALA A 444 61.53 0.69 -45.51
C ALA A 444 61.59 2.00 -46.34
N GLY A 445 61.96 3.11 -45.66
CA GLY A 445 63.37 3.47 -45.39
C GLY A 445 64.26 4.03 -46.53
N ALA A 446 64.62 5.33 -46.41
CA ALA A 446 65.79 6.06 -46.98
C ALA A 446 65.60 7.57 -46.68
N ASP A 447 66.58 8.48 -46.55
CA ASP A 447 68.02 8.44 -46.22
C ASP A 447 68.39 9.86 -45.67
N ALA A 448 69.56 10.05 -45.05
CA ALA A 448 70.01 11.32 -44.42
C ALA A 448 70.57 12.34 -45.48
N PRO A 449 71.07 13.58 -45.18
CA PRO A 449 71.97 13.93 -44.05
C PRO A 449 71.91 15.37 -43.44
N ARG A 450 72.65 15.59 -42.33
CA ARG A 450 73.54 16.76 -41.94
C ARG A 450 73.06 18.24 -42.11
N GLU A 451 73.49 19.25 -41.35
CA GLU A 451 74.59 19.43 -40.36
C GLU A 451 74.27 20.66 -39.46
N ASP A 452 74.84 20.69 -38.25
CA ASP A 452 75.30 21.80 -37.38
C ASP A 452 74.58 23.18 -37.24
N VAL A 453 74.50 23.67 -36.00
CA VAL A 453 75.29 24.83 -35.45
C VAL A 453 74.65 25.37 -34.13
N GLN A 454 75.47 25.64 -33.11
CA GLN A 454 75.10 26.33 -31.84
C GLN A 454 74.84 27.83 -32.09
N GLU A 455 74.13 28.63 -31.29
CA GLU A 455 74.50 29.14 -29.95
C GLU A 455 73.54 30.33 -29.69
N THR A 456 72.94 30.55 -28.50
CA THR A 456 73.41 31.55 -27.50
C THR A 456 72.36 31.73 -26.36
N LEU A 457 72.77 32.40 -25.27
CA LEU A 457 72.08 32.59 -23.99
C LEU A 457 72.00 34.12 -23.63
N GLU A 458 71.28 34.62 -22.62
CA GLU A 458 70.55 33.93 -21.53
C GLU A 458 69.09 34.45 -21.27
N PRO A 459 68.71 35.40 -20.37
CA PRO A 459 67.48 35.17 -19.59
C PRO A 459 66.57 36.38 -19.21
N ASP A 460 65.56 36.02 -18.39
CA ASP A 460 65.02 36.73 -17.22
C ASP A 460 63.88 37.78 -17.39
N THR A 461 62.73 37.49 -16.78
CA THR A 461 62.24 38.19 -15.56
C THR A 461 60.83 37.70 -15.18
N GLY A 462 60.64 37.36 -13.89
CA GLY A 462 59.34 36.96 -13.36
C GLY A 462 58.55 38.10 -12.71
N THR A 463 57.26 37.88 -12.41
CA THR A 463 56.49 38.71 -11.47
C THR A 463 55.40 37.84 -10.81
N PRO A 464 55.27 37.82 -9.46
CA PRO A 464 54.29 37.01 -8.73
C PRO A 464 53.00 37.76 -8.40
N ALA A 465 51.95 37.01 -8.06
CA ALA A 465 50.67 37.55 -7.56
C ALA A 465 50.69 37.84 -6.04
N PRO A 466 49.91 38.82 -5.55
CA PRO A 466 49.69 39.04 -4.12
C PRO A 466 48.48 38.25 -3.56
N PRO A 467 48.43 37.94 -2.24
CA PRO A 467 47.42 37.08 -1.64
C PRO A 467 46.29 37.81 -0.89
N GLU A 468 45.29 37.03 -0.45
CA GLU A 468 44.20 37.40 0.46
C GLU A 468 44.69 37.70 1.90
N GLY A 469 43.92 38.48 2.70
CA GLY A 469 44.08 38.46 4.16
C GLY A 469 43.60 39.67 4.98
N GLN A 470 42.31 39.68 5.34
CA GLN A 470 41.72 40.13 6.63
C GLN A 470 42.11 41.50 7.27
N VAL A 471 41.10 42.36 7.43
CA VAL A 471 40.45 42.62 8.75
C VAL A 471 38.93 42.62 8.54
#